data_AF-X1ICV5-F1
#
_entry.id   AF-X1ICV5-F1
#
_cell.length_a   1.000
_cell.length_b   1.000
_cell.length_c   1.000
_cell.angle_alpha   90.00
_cell.angle_beta   90.00
_cell.angle_gamma   90.00
#
_symmetry.space_group_name_H-M   'P 1'
#
loop_
_entity.id
_entity.type
_entity.pdbx_description
1 polymer ?
#
loop_
_entity_poly.entity_id
_entity_poly.type
_entity_poly.pdbx_seq_one_letter_code
_entity_poly.pdbx_strand_id
1 'polypeptide(L)' 'WKLFCQFFSKADLGPFQFMDRIGLDVVYDIETSYFKNSGYPDDKPPDALKEMVDTGDLGVKSGKGFYNYKTK' A
#
# COMPACT_ATOMS: atom_id res chain seq x y z
N TRP A 1 -5.66 7.43 -4.68
CA TRP A 1 -4.29 7.85 -5.09
C TRP A 1 -3.86 9.27 -4.68
N LYS A 2 -4.66 10.35 -4.90
CA LYS A 2 -4.22 11.74 -4.68
C LYS A 2 -3.81 12.09 -3.23
N LEU A 3 -4.57 11.61 -2.24
CA LEU A 3 -4.27 11.81 -0.82
C LEU A 3 -2.99 11.07 -0.40
N PHE A 4 -2.77 9.89 -0.99
CA PHE A 4 -1.55 9.13 -0.82
C PHE A 4 -0.37 9.94 -1.38
N CYS A 5 -0.40 10.37 -2.65
CA CYS A 5 0.67 11.22 -3.22
C CYS A 5 0.98 12.49 -2.40
N GLN A 6 -0.01 13.16 -1.81
CA GLN A 6 0.21 14.39 -1.03
C GLN A 6 1.00 14.16 0.26
N PHE A 7 0.83 13.01 0.92
CA PHE A 7 1.59 12.69 2.14
C PHE A 7 3.07 12.41 1.84
N PHE A 8 3.33 11.91 0.64
CA PHE A 8 4.64 11.43 0.20
C PHE A 8 5.56 12.50 -0.34
N SER A 9 5.01 13.61 -0.82
CA SER A 9 5.79 14.69 -1.43
C SER A 9 6.75 15.39 -0.45
N LYS A 10 6.71 15.04 0.85
CA LYS A 10 7.59 15.58 1.91
C LYS A 10 8.56 14.56 2.53
N ALA A 11 8.50 13.28 2.15
CA ALA A 11 9.33 12.24 2.73
C ALA A 11 10.53 11.92 1.84
N ASP A 12 11.72 11.77 2.44
CA ASP A 12 12.97 11.29 1.80
C ASP A 12 12.85 9.83 1.28
N LEU A 13 11.74 9.17 1.55
CA LEU A 13 11.44 7.78 1.21
C LEU A 13 10.46 7.72 0.04
N GLY A 14 10.76 6.89 -0.96
CA GLY A 14 9.91 6.73 -2.13
C GLY A 14 8.51 6.19 -1.79
N PRO A 15 7.52 6.42 -2.69
CA PRO A 15 6.12 6.03 -2.51
C PRO A 15 5.92 4.58 -2.01
N PHE A 16 6.63 3.66 -2.66
CA PHE A 16 6.52 2.24 -2.37
C PHE A 16 7.21 1.84 -1.06
N GLN A 17 8.27 2.55 -0.66
CA GLN A 17 9.04 2.21 0.53
C GLN A 17 8.33 2.61 1.83
N PHE A 18 7.53 3.67 1.79
CA PHE A 18 6.66 4.04 2.91
C PHE A 18 5.39 3.17 2.95
N MET A 19 4.83 2.78 1.79
CA MET A 19 3.73 1.79 1.73
C MET A 19 4.14 0.52 2.46
N ASP A 20 5.35 0.03 2.18
CA ASP A 20 5.91 -1.13 2.86
C ASP A 20 6.16 -0.90 4.38
N ARG A 21 6.41 0.34 4.81
CA ARG A 21 6.51 0.68 6.25
C ARG A 21 5.17 0.74 6.96
N ILE A 22 4.14 1.28 6.30
CA ILE A 22 2.76 1.32 6.84
C ILE A 22 2.19 -0.10 6.89
N GLY A 23 2.43 -0.88 5.84
CA GLY A 23 1.83 -2.19 5.63
C GLY A 23 0.86 -2.16 4.45
N LEU A 24 1.05 -3.07 3.50
CA LEU A 24 0.21 -3.16 2.30
C LEU A 24 -1.24 -3.56 2.61
N ASP A 25 -1.47 -4.29 3.70
CA ASP A 25 -2.80 -4.61 4.23
C ASP A 25 -3.58 -3.35 4.64
N VAL A 26 -2.92 -2.44 5.37
CA VAL A 26 -3.56 -1.20 5.83
C VAL A 26 -3.90 -0.31 4.64
N VAL A 27 -2.99 -0.23 3.66
CA VAL A 27 -3.25 0.54 2.42
C VAL A 27 -4.44 -0.05 1.66
N TYR A 28 -4.51 -1.37 1.52
CA TYR A 28 -5.62 -2.06 0.85
C TYR A 28 -6.96 -1.86 1.56
N ASP A 29 -6.98 -1.92 2.90
CA ASP A 29 -8.18 -1.67 3.69
C ASP A 29 -8.69 -0.24 3.55
N ILE A 30 -7.79 0.75 3.53
CA ILE A 30 -8.14 2.16 3.33
C ILE A 30 -8.75 2.34 1.93
N GLU A 31 -8.13 1.78 0.89
CA GLU A 31 -8.65 1.87 -0.48
C GLU A 31 -10.01 1.17 -0.62
N THR A 32 -10.20 0.01 0.00
CA THR A 32 -11.48 -0.71 0.01
C THR A 32 -12.58 0.09 0.72
N SER A 33 -12.25 0.71 1.85
CA SER A 33 -13.17 1.58 2.59
C SER A 33 -13.50 2.85 1.80
N TYR A 34 -12.51 3.41 1.11
CA TYR A 34 -12.70 4.57 0.24
C TYR A 34 -13.59 4.23 -0.95
N PHE A 35 -13.35 3.11 -1.63
CA PHE A 35 -14.20 2.61 -2.72
C PHE A 35 -15.66 2.43 -2.26
N LYS A 36 -15.87 1.81 -1.10
CA LYS A 36 -17.21 1.63 -0.51
C LYS A 36 -17.92 2.96 -0.23
N ASN A 37 -17.19 3.99 0.19
CA ASN A 37 -17.75 5.30 0.51
C ASN A 37 -17.90 6.22 -0.71
N SER A 38 -16.98 6.14 -1.66
CA SER A 38 -16.93 6.98 -2.87
C SER A 38 -17.92 6.48 -3.93
N GLY A 39 -18.08 5.16 -4.05
CA GLY A 39 -18.99 4.53 -5.02
C GLY A 39 -18.52 4.64 -6.48
N TYR A 40 -17.36 5.23 -6.73
CA TYR A 40 -16.78 5.38 -8.08
C TYR A 40 -15.90 4.17 -8.44
N PRO A 41 -16.07 3.59 -9.64
CA PRO A 41 -15.28 2.45 -10.12
C PRO A 41 -13.78 2.75 -10.27
N ASP A 42 -13.41 4.03 -10.43
CA ASP A 42 -12.01 4.47 -10.57
C ASP A 42 -11.22 4.39 -9.25
N ASP A 43 -11.92 4.27 -8.12
CA ASP A 43 -11.30 4.13 -6.79
C ASP A 43 -11.08 2.66 -6.39
N LYS A 44 -11.33 1.72 -7.31
CA LYS A 44 -11.13 0.29 -7.02
C LYS A 44 -9.65 0.02 -6.70
N PRO A 45 -9.35 -0.67 -5.59
CA PRO A 45 -7.97 -1.05 -5.28
C PRO A 45 -7.41 -1.96 -6.40
N PRO A 46 -6.12 -1.82 -6.74
CA PRO A 46 -5.48 -2.65 -7.76
C PRO A 46 -5.51 -4.13 -7.38
N ASP A 47 -5.83 -5.01 -8.34
CA ASP A 47 -5.85 -6.46 -8.08
C ASP A 47 -4.45 -6.99 -7.70
N ALA A 48 -3.37 -6.37 -8.20
CA ALA A 48 -2.01 -6.68 -7.80
C ALA A 48 -1.71 -6.39 -6.32
N LEU A 49 -2.30 -5.33 -5.76
CA LEU A 49 -2.13 -5.00 -4.33
C LEU A 49 -2.82 -6.06 -3.46
N LYS A 50 -4.00 -6.53 -3.89
CA LYS A 50 -4.72 -7.61 -3.22
C LYS A 50 -3.91 -8.90 -3.19
N GLU A 51 -3.31 -9.28 -4.33
CA GLU A 51 -2.49 -10.50 -4.40
C GLU A 51 -1.30 -10.43 -3.43
N MET A 52 -0.64 -9.28 -3.32
CA MET A 52 0.48 -9.10 -2.37
C MET A 52 0.04 -9.20 -0.90
N VAL A 53 -1.17 -8.75 -0.58
CA VAL A 53 -1.74 -8.91 0.77
C VAL A 53 -2.09 -10.37 1.03
N ASP A 54 -2.69 -11.06 0.05
CA ASP A 54 -3.08 -12.47 0.13
C ASP A 54 -1.84 -13.40 0.26
N THR A 55 -0.71 -13.05 -0.37
CA THR A 55 0.56 -13.80 -0.21
C THR A 55 1.28 -13.50 1.11
N GLY A 56 0.82 -12.53 1.89
CA GLY A 56 1.44 -12.11 3.15
C GLY A 56 2.71 -11.26 2.97
N ASP A 57 2.93 -10.71 1.78
CA ASP A 57 4.03 -9.79 1.48
C ASP A 57 3.67 -8.36 1.97
N LEU A 58 3.54 -8.19 3.28
CA LEU A 58 3.02 -6.97 3.90
C LEU A 58 4.03 -5.82 4.05
N GLY A 59 5.23 -5.91 3.47
CA GLY A 59 6.26 -4.86 3.55
C GLY A 59 7.35 -5.13 4.59
N VAL A 60 7.76 -4.11 5.33
CA VAL A 60 8.84 -4.18 6.32
C VAL A 60 8.50 -5.16 7.45
N LYS A 61 7.23 -5.23 7.84
CA LYS A 61 6.79 -6.10 8.96
C LYS A 61 6.87 -7.60 8.65
N SER A 62 6.71 -7.99 7.39
CA SER A 62 6.90 -9.37 6.91
C SER A 62 8.32 -9.62 6.37
N GLY A 63 9.16 -8.58 6.34
CA GLY A 63 10.49 -8.63 5.72
C GLY A 63 10.47 -8.62 4.18
N LYS A 64 9.29 -8.51 3.55
CA LYS A 64 9.12 -8.45 2.10
C LYS A 64 7.77 -7.81 1.73
N GLY A 65 7.82 -6.81 0.86
CA GLY A 65 6.67 -6.19 0.19
C GLY A 65 7.06 -5.81 -1.24
N PHE A 66 6.95 -4.52 -1.59
CA PHE A 66 7.55 -4.02 -2.85
C PHE A 66 9.07 -4.19 -2.87
N TYR A 67 9.71 -4.00 -1.71
CA TYR A 67 11.12 -4.27 -1.53
C TYR A 67 11.34 -5.52 -0.68
N ASN A 68 12.46 -6.19 -0.94
CA ASN A 68 12.93 -7.28 -0.10
C ASN A 68 13.73 -6.68 1.05
N TYR A 69 13.17 -6.71 2.26
CA TYR A 69 13.79 -6.23 3.49
C TYR A 69 14.51 -7.34 4.24
N LYS A 70 14.75 -8.50 3.59
CA LYS A 70 15.62 -9.55 4.16
C LYS A 70 16.92 -8.91 4.62
N THR A 71 17.06 -8.91 5.94
CA THR A 71 18.15 -8.36 6.72
C THR A 71 19.48 -8.81 6.11
N LYS A 72 20.32 -7.83 5.77
CA LYS A 72 21.76 -8.03 5.94
C LYS A 72 22.08 -8.03 7.42
#